data_AF-Q0TVH4-F1
#
_entry.id   AF-Q0TVH4-F1
#
_cell.length_a   1.000
_cell.length_b   1.000
_cell.length_c   1.000
_cell.angle_alpha   90.00
_cell.angle_beta   90.00
_cell.angle_gamma   90.00
#
_symmetry.space_group_name_H-M   'P 1'
#
loop_
_entity.id
_entity.type
_entity.pdbx_description
1 polymer ?
#
loop_
_entity_poly.entity_id
_entity_poly.type
_entity_poly.pdbx_seq_one_letter_code
_entity_poly.pdbx_strand_id
1 'polypeptide(L)'
;MADQTEPSSTSERTNTTSPEASSSSSTSPTSQCAQCAKSPDTLKQCLKCHSVAYCGKDCQKAHFKMHKKVCASLAQEYVKANEPKMASRSTAGAKAGGRERGLQKWQEHS
;
A
#
# COMPACT_ATOMS: atom_id res chain seq x y z
N MET A 1 11.75 48.80 -54.28
CA MET A 1 12.27 47.44 -54.05
C MET A 1 11.92 47.08 -52.61
N ALA A 2 11.37 45.88 -52.37
CA ALA A 2 10.78 45.32 -51.14
C ALA A 2 9.36 45.84 -50.83
N ASP A 3 8.24 45.18 -51.16
CA ASP A 3 7.78 43.77 -51.09
C ASP A 3 6.88 43.48 -49.87
N GLN A 4 5.80 42.78 -50.17
CA GLN A 4 4.58 42.53 -49.40
C GLN A 4 4.81 41.54 -48.24
N THR A 5 3.90 41.50 -47.26
CA THR A 5 3.26 40.24 -46.78
C THR A 5 2.21 40.53 -45.70
N GLU A 6 0.98 40.10 -45.98
CA GLU A 6 -0.19 40.09 -45.11
C GLU A 6 -0.10 39.06 -43.97
N PRO A 7 -0.92 39.19 -42.90
CA PRO A 7 -1.03 38.16 -41.86
C PRO A 7 -1.88 36.98 -42.36
N SER A 8 -1.24 35.88 -42.74
CA SER A 8 -1.92 34.63 -43.06
C SER A 8 -2.38 33.93 -41.79
N SER A 9 -3.71 33.85 -41.64
CA SER A 9 -4.41 32.95 -40.74
C SER A 9 -4.36 31.54 -41.36
N THR A 10 -3.49 30.67 -40.83
CA THR A 10 -3.56 29.23 -41.07
C THR A 10 -3.61 28.50 -39.74
N SER A 11 -4.83 28.14 -39.37
CA SER A 11 -5.11 27.09 -38.39
C SER A 11 -4.66 25.75 -38.95
N GLU A 12 -3.58 25.18 -38.45
CA GLU A 12 -3.27 23.77 -38.68
C GLU A 12 -2.99 23.08 -37.35
N ARG A 13 -3.96 22.22 -37.00
CA ARG A 13 -3.98 21.32 -35.86
C ARG A 13 -2.94 20.22 -36.09
N THR A 14 -1.88 20.18 -35.29
CA THR A 14 -1.03 19.00 -35.21
C THR A 14 -1.65 17.99 -34.25
N ASN A 15 -2.00 16.84 -34.81
CA ASN A 15 -2.62 15.66 -34.21
C ASN A 15 -2.31 15.41 -32.73
N THR A 16 -3.40 15.36 -31.96
CA THR A 16 -3.50 14.51 -30.77
C THR A 16 -3.51 13.06 -31.27
N THR A 17 -2.46 12.30 -30.99
CA THR A 17 -2.50 10.84 -31.08
C THR A 17 -2.21 10.32 -29.69
N SER A 18 -3.29 9.81 -29.11
CA SER A 18 -3.39 9.17 -27.82
C SER A 18 -2.28 8.13 -27.60
N PRO A 19 -1.77 7.99 -26.37
CA PRO A 19 -0.79 6.97 -26.01
C PRO A 19 -1.40 5.57 -26.15
N GLU A 20 -0.78 4.73 -26.98
CA GLU A 20 -1.12 3.32 -27.11
C GLU A 20 -0.41 2.50 -26.03
N ALA A 21 -1.22 1.69 -25.35
CA ALA A 21 -0.83 0.74 -24.33
C ALA A 21 0.00 -0.41 -24.90
N SER A 22 0.91 -0.96 -24.09
CA SER A 22 1.07 -2.41 -23.83
C SER A 22 2.32 -2.63 -23.00
N SER A 23 2.19 -2.82 -21.69
CA SER A 23 2.02 -4.14 -21.07
C SER A 23 3.34 -4.92 -21.00
N SER A 24 4.06 -4.70 -19.91
CA SER A 24 4.83 -5.77 -19.26
C SER A 24 4.63 -5.58 -17.77
N SER A 25 3.45 -6.02 -17.34
CA SER A 25 3.04 -6.18 -15.95
C SER A 25 3.98 -7.18 -15.28
N SER A 26 5.08 -6.67 -14.75
CA SER A 26 5.93 -7.37 -13.80
C SER A 26 6.17 -6.39 -12.67
N THR A 27 5.12 -6.18 -11.86
CA THR A 27 5.18 -5.39 -10.62
C THR A 27 6.08 -6.12 -9.65
N SER A 28 7.38 -5.95 -9.85
CA SER A 28 8.44 -6.32 -8.93
C SER A 28 8.15 -5.64 -7.59
N PRO A 29 8.31 -6.34 -6.46
CA PRO A 29 7.88 -5.84 -5.16
C PRO A 29 8.68 -4.59 -4.76
N THR A 30 8.07 -3.42 -4.97
CA THR A 30 8.30 -2.14 -4.27
C THR A 30 9.70 -1.89 -3.71
N SER A 31 10.74 -1.90 -4.55
CA SER A 31 12.10 -1.48 -4.14
C SER A 31 12.26 0.04 -4.02
N GLN A 32 11.19 0.82 -4.18
CA GLN A 32 11.20 2.28 -4.22
C GLN A 32 10.20 2.87 -3.23
N CYS A 33 10.57 4.02 -2.66
CA CYS A 33 9.74 4.76 -1.73
C CYS A 33 8.53 5.34 -2.46
N ALA A 34 7.32 5.02 -1.99
CA ALA A 34 6.09 5.48 -2.63
C ALA A 34 5.88 7.01 -2.58
N GLN A 35 6.63 7.74 -1.74
CA GLN A 35 6.50 9.19 -1.63
C GLN A 35 7.57 9.97 -2.40
N CYS A 36 8.83 9.52 -2.36
CA CYS A 36 9.94 10.25 -2.95
C CYS A 36 10.59 9.51 -4.14
N ALA A 37 10.09 8.32 -4.48
CA ALA A 37 10.58 7.44 -5.53
C ALA A 37 12.06 7.02 -5.40
N LYS A 38 12.73 7.33 -4.28
CA LYS A 38 14.09 6.84 -4.00
C LYS A 38 14.06 5.38 -3.58
N SER A 39 15.05 4.62 -4.04
CA SER A 39 15.38 3.26 -3.61
C SER A 39 16.62 3.30 -2.70
N PRO A 40 16.50 3.69 -1.42
CA PRO A 40 17.59 3.49 -0.48
C PRO A 40 17.86 2.00 -0.27
N ASP A 41 18.97 1.66 0.38
CA ASP A 41 19.26 0.26 0.77
C ASP A 41 18.21 -0.28 1.78
N THR A 42 17.77 0.57 2.70
CA THR A 42 16.77 0.22 3.72
C THR A 42 15.41 0.86 3.44
N LEU A 43 14.46 0.11 2.88
CA LEU A 43 13.05 0.51 2.83
C LEU A 43 12.23 -0.24 3.88
N LYS A 44 11.30 0.48 4.49
CA LYS A 44 10.36 -0.06 5.47
C LYS A 44 8.98 -0.14 4.83
N GLN A 45 8.43 -1.35 4.76
CA GLN A 45 7.07 -1.56 4.30
C GLN A 45 6.06 -1.04 5.31
N CYS A 46 4.86 -0.69 4.84
CA CYS A 46 3.75 -0.32 5.71
C CYS A 46 3.34 -1.52 6.58
N LEU A 47 3.44 -1.44 7.91
CA LEU A 47 3.12 -2.54 8.85
C LEU A 47 1.67 -3.04 8.79
N LYS A 48 0.75 -2.32 8.13
CA LYS A 48 -0.67 -2.69 8.04
C LYS A 48 -0.97 -3.53 6.81
N CYS A 49 -0.55 -3.04 5.65
CA CYS A 49 -0.87 -3.67 4.38
C CYS A 49 0.32 -4.33 3.68
N HIS A 50 1.54 -4.00 4.08
CA HIS A 50 2.79 -4.50 3.49
C HIS A 50 2.94 -4.27 1.97
N SER A 51 2.00 -3.59 1.32
CA SER A 51 1.99 -3.39 -0.14
C SER A 51 2.81 -2.20 -0.64
N VAL A 52 3.17 -1.26 0.25
CA VAL A 52 3.93 -0.06 -0.11
C VAL A 52 5.13 0.10 0.81
N ALA A 53 6.24 0.56 0.26
CA ALA A 53 7.49 0.76 0.95
C ALA A 53 7.86 2.24 1.06
N TYR A 54 8.51 2.60 2.17
CA TYR A 54 8.95 3.96 2.45
C TYR A 54 10.40 3.95 2.93
N CYS A 55 11.18 4.95 2.52
CA CYS A 55 12.53 5.15 3.04
C CYS A 55 12.55 5.57 4.51
N GLY A 56 11.44 6.10 5.03
CA GLY A 56 11.35 6.55 6.41
C GLY A 56 9.93 6.94 6.84
N LYS A 57 9.79 7.22 8.14
CA LYS A 57 8.52 7.61 8.78
C LYS A 57 7.97 8.94 8.25
N ASP A 58 8.86 9.84 7.82
CA ASP A 58 8.48 11.13 7.26
C ASP A 58 7.72 10.96 5.93
N CYS A 59 8.32 10.22 4.98
CA CYS A 59 7.69 9.85 3.72
C CYS A 59 6.37 9.10 3.90
N GLN A 60 6.31 8.20 4.89
CA GLN A 60 5.06 7.51 5.23
C GLN A 60 3.97 8.50 5.68
N LYS A 61 4.27 9.42 6.61
CA LYS A 61 3.31 10.43 7.11
C LYS A 61 2.83 11.36 6.02
N ALA A 62 3.75 11.81 5.15
CA ALA A 62 3.41 12.68 4.03
C ALA A 62 2.45 11.98 3.05
N HIS A 63 2.69 10.70 2.74
CA HIS A 63 1.82 9.91 1.86
C HIS A 63 0.56 9.37 2.58
N PHE A 64 0.51 9.39 3.92
CA PHE A 64 -0.52 8.71 4.72
C PHE A 64 -1.95 9.16 4.42
N LYS A 65 -2.19 10.45 4.16
CA LYS A 65 -3.54 10.97 3.87
C LYS A 65 -4.14 10.32 2.62
N MET A 66 -3.31 10.11 1.60
CA MET A 66 -3.72 9.45 0.35
C MET A 66 -3.74 7.94 0.52
N HIS A 67 -2.68 7.39 1.16
CA HIS A 67 -2.55 5.97 1.42
C HIS A 67 -3.67 5.39 2.28
N LYS A 68 -4.16 6.08 3.31
CA LYS A 68 -5.14 5.55 4.28
C LYS A 68 -6.39 4.99 3.60
N LYS A 69 -6.84 5.59 2.50
CA LYS A 69 -8.01 5.15 1.73
C LYS A 69 -7.81 3.76 1.12
N VAL A 70 -6.61 3.48 0.60
CA VAL A 70 -6.25 2.20 -0.02
C VAL A 70 -5.62 1.22 0.97
N CYS A 71 -5.02 1.72 2.06
CA CYS A 71 -4.34 0.95 3.09
C CYS A 71 -5.28 -0.07 3.73
N ALA A 72 -6.53 0.30 3.98
CA ALA A 72 -7.53 -0.60 4.56
C ALA A 72 -7.81 -1.80 3.62
N SER A 73 -8.09 -1.55 2.34
CA SER A 73 -8.35 -2.60 1.36
C SER A 73 -7.13 -3.51 1.18
N LEU A 74 -5.95 -2.92 1.01
CA LEU A 74 -4.70 -3.66 0.85
C LEU A 74 -4.35 -4.49 2.10
N ALA A 75 -4.67 -4.00 3.30
CA ALA A 75 -4.48 -4.76 4.53
C ALA A 75 -5.40 -5.98 4.60
N GLN A 76 -6.66 -5.85 4.16
CA GLN A 76 -7.57 -7.00 4.04
C GLN A 76 -7.02 -8.04 3.06
N GLU A 77 -6.54 -7.59 1.90
CA GLU A 77 -5.92 -8.48 0.93
C GLU A 77 -4.66 -9.15 1.48
N TYR A 78 -3.81 -8.40 2.19
CA TYR A 78 -2.63 -8.96 2.84
C TYR A 78 -3.00 -10.04 3.86
N VAL A 79 -4.01 -9.81 4.72
CA VAL A 79 -4.47 -10.81 5.69
C VAL A 79 -5.05 -12.04 5.00
N LYS A 80 -5.79 -11.86 3.91
CA LYS A 80 -6.35 -12.96 3.11
C LYS A 80 -5.26 -13.77 2.40
N ALA A 81 -4.24 -13.11 1.85
CA ALA A 81 -3.15 -13.75 1.12
C ALA A 81 -2.11 -14.38 2.06
N ASN A 82 -1.83 -13.73 3.18
CA ASN A 82 -0.89 -14.17 4.20
C ASN A 82 -1.61 -14.90 5.33
N GLU A 83 -2.66 -15.71 5.04
CA GLU A 83 -3.44 -16.44 6.04
C GLU A 83 -2.51 -17.00 7.12
N PRO A 84 -2.46 -16.40 8.32
CA PRO A 84 -1.90 -17.12 9.43
C PRO A 84 -2.92 -18.23 9.65
N LYS A 85 -2.52 -19.46 9.31
CA LYS A 85 -3.24 -20.68 9.69
C LYS A 85 -3.19 -20.79 11.22
N MET A 86 -3.79 -19.83 11.91
CA MET A 86 -4.10 -19.89 13.33
C MET A 86 -5.00 -21.10 13.44
N ALA A 87 -4.46 -22.14 14.10
CA ALA A 87 -5.12 -23.42 14.27
C ALA A 87 -6.58 -23.19 14.60
N SER A 88 -7.45 -23.74 13.76
CA SER A 88 -8.89 -23.79 13.95
C SER A 88 -9.16 -24.06 15.42
N ARG A 89 -9.53 -23.01 16.17
CA ARG A 89 -10.08 -23.22 17.50
C ARG A 89 -11.52 -23.60 17.23
N SER A 90 -11.72 -24.88 16.99
CA SER A 90 -13.02 -25.51 16.91
C SER A 90 -13.83 -25.07 18.12
N THR A 91 -14.79 -24.18 17.93
CA THR A 91 -15.84 -23.94 18.92
C THR A 91 -17.17 -23.76 18.22
N ALA A 92 -17.59 -24.81 17.52
CA ALA A 92 -19.01 -25.16 17.53
C ALA A 92 -19.31 -25.75 18.91
N GLY A 93 -20.06 -25.01 19.73
CA GLY A 93 -20.83 -25.52 20.87
C GLY A 93 -20.09 -26.25 21.99
N ALA A 94 -19.79 -25.55 23.09
CA ALA A 94 -19.69 -26.19 24.40
C ALA A 94 -20.49 -25.35 25.42
N LYS A 95 -21.54 -25.99 25.95
CA LYS A 95 -22.38 -25.50 27.04
C LYS A 95 -21.57 -25.05 28.26
N ALA A 96 -22.21 -24.19 29.03
CA ALA A 96 -21.84 -23.79 30.39
C ALA A 96 -21.16 -24.91 31.21
N GLY A 97 -20.03 -24.59 31.87
CA GLY A 97 -19.40 -25.46 32.85
C GLY A 97 -17.92 -25.15 33.15
N GLY A 98 -17.68 -24.39 34.22
CA GLY A 98 -16.52 -24.48 35.13
C GLY A 98 -15.09 -24.34 34.57
N ARG A 99 -14.44 -23.19 34.79
CA ARG A 99 -12.97 -23.02 34.74
C ARG A 99 -12.44 -22.03 35.78
N GLU A 100 -12.78 -22.23 37.05
CA GLU A 100 -12.02 -21.67 38.17
C GLU A 100 -10.92 -22.68 38.50
N ARG A 101 -9.66 -22.50 38.04
CA ARG A 101 -8.42 -23.08 38.66
C ARG A 101 -7.10 -22.41 38.23
N GLY A 102 -7.11 -21.29 37.50
CA GLY A 102 -5.92 -20.78 36.81
C GLY A 102 -5.26 -19.49 37.34
N LEU A 103 -5.75 -18.87 38.41
CA LEU A 103 -5.44 -17.46 38.70
C LEU A 103 -4.87 -17.15 40.11
N GLN A 104 -4.41 -18.14 40.88
CA GLN A 104 -4.13 -17.92 42.33
C GLN A 104 -2.67 -17.92 42.82
N LYS A 105 -1.62 -18.05 41.99
CA LYS A 105 -0.24 -18.06 42.52
C LYS A 105 0.68 -17.03 41.86
N TRP A 106 0.56 -15.77 42.32
CA TRP A 106 1.52 -14.69 42.08
C TRP A 106 1.90 -13.93 43.38
N GLN A 107 1.89 -14.60 44.52
CA GLN A 107 2.38 -14.02 45.78
C GLN A 107 3.24 -15.06 46.48
N GLU A 108 4.55 -14.89 46.40
CA GLU A 108 5.49 -15.46 47.35
C GLU A 108 6.67 -14.49 47.34
N HIS A 109 6.78 -13.67 48.38
CA HIS A 109 8.01 -12.99 48.81
C HIS A 109 7.72 -12.36 50.19
N SER A 110 8.27 -12.99 51.23
CA SER A 110 8.65 -12.39 52.52
C SER A 110 10.14 -12.56 52.66
#